data_AF-A0A7C7N0U5-F1
#
_entry.id   AF-A0A7C7N0U5-F1
#
_cell.length_a   1.000
_cell.length_b   1.000
_cell.length_c   1.000
_cell.angle_alpha   90.00
_cell.angle_beta   90.00
_cell.angle_gamma   90.00
#
_symmetry.space_group_name_H-M   'P 1'
#
loop_
_entity.id
_entity.type
_entity.pdbx_description
1 polymer ?
#
loop_
_entity_poly.entity_id
_entity_poly.type
_entity_poly.pdbx_seq_one_letter_code
_entity_poly.pdbx_strand_id
1 'polypeptide(L)' 'MATTGRPVVTANRVKNMASSVRLCLDDTRAEVVAPVVEQIFGLLDGLDKVVLGETPPAFTFNAHWRK' A
#
# COMPACT_ATOMS: atom_id res chain seq x y z
N MET A 1 -1.46 -6.59 -20.32
CA MET A 1 -2.08 -7.46 -19.31
C MET A 1 -3.25 -6.71 -18.71
N ALA A 2 -4.41 -7.35 -18.56
CA ALA A 2 -5.60 -6.68 -18.04
C ALA A 2 -5.34 -6.23 -16.60
N THR A 3 -5.34 -4.92 -16.37
CA THR A 3 -5.27 -4.33 -15.02
C THR A 3 -6.60 -4.62 -14.33
N THR A 4 -6.70 -5.74 -13.62
CA THR A 4 -7.85 -5.96 -12.73
C THR A 4 -7.79 -4.86 -11.66
N GLY A 5 -8.68 -3.87 -11.77
CA GLY A 5 -8.68 -2.72 -10.88
C GLY A 5 -8.72 -3.16 -9.42
N ARG A 6 -7.91 -2.53 -8.58
CA ARG A 6 -7.87 -2.83 -7.15
C ARG A 6 -9.27 -2.61 -6.56
N PRO A 7 -9.80 -3.56 -5.79
CA PRO A 7 -11.10 -3.37 -5.14
C PRO A 7 -11.03 -2.23 -4.13
N VAL A 8 -12.07 -1.41 -4.11
CA VAL A 8 -12.21 -0.23 -3.23
C VAL A 8 -11.99 -0.60 -1.76
N VAL A 9 -11.31 0.27 -1.01
CA VAL A 9 -11.12 0.14 0.43
C VAL A 9 -12.39 0.63 1.15
N THR A 10 -13.08 -0.29 1.79
CA THR A 10 -14.23 -0.03 2.66
C THR A 10 -13.82 -0.07 4.13
N ALA A 11 -14.63 0.49 5.02
CA ALA A 11 -14.40 0.44 6.48
C ALA A 11 -14.21 -1.00 7.00
N ASN A 12 -15.04 -1.95 6.53
CA ASN A 12 -14.89 -3.36 6.90
C ASN A 12 -13.54 -3.95 6.49
N ARG A 13 -13.03 -3.54 5.31
CA ARG A 13 -11.71 -3.98 4.84
C ARG A 13 -10.57 -3.39 5.67
N VAL A 14 -10.68 -2.14 6.09
CA VAL A 14 -9.73 -1.51 7.02
C VAL A 14 -9.71 -2.26 8.36
N LYS A 15 -10.87 -2.64 8.91
CA LYS A 15 -10.94 -3.43 10.13
C LYS A 15 -10.25 -4.79 9.98
N ASN A 16 -10.45 -5.47 8.86
CA ASN A 16 -9.79 -6.75 8.58
C ASN A 16 -8.26 -6.61 8.45
N MET A 17 -7.77 -5.51 7.88
CA MET A 17 -6.34 -5.23 7.84
C MET A 17 -5.79 -4.89 9.24
N ALA A 18 -6.52 -4.09 10.01
CA ALA A 18 -6.13 -3.72 11.37
C ALA A 18 -6.04 -4.95 12.29
N SER A 19 -6.96 -5.91 12.17
CA SER A 19 -6.93 -7.14 12.97
C SER A 19 -5.70 -8.01 12.67
N SER A 20 -5.20 -8.00 11.42
CA SER A 20 -3.97 -8.73 11.04
C SER A 20 -2.72 -8.26 11.79
N VAL A 21 -2.73 -7.01 12.25
CA VAL A 21 -1.66 -6.38 13.04
C VAL A 21 -2.05 -6.18 14.51
N ARG A 22 -3.13 -6.85 14.96
CA ARG A 22 -3.66 -6.76 16.34
C ARG A 22 -4.08 -5.35 16.75
N LEU A 23 -4.40 -4.48 15.80
CA LEU A 23 -4.96 -3.17 16.05
C LEU A 23 -6.48 -3.27 16.11
N CYS A 24 -7.07 -2.95 17.27
CA CYS A 24 -8.52 -2.89 17.41
C CYS A 24 -9.02 -1.53 16.91
N LEU A 25 -9.88 -1.55 15.91
CA LEU A 25 -10.47 -0.36 15.31
C LEU A 25 -12.00 -0.48 15.40
N ASP A 26 -12.64 0.44 16.12
CA ASP A 26 -14.10 0.55 16.14
C ASP A 26 -14.63 1.04 14.78
N ASP A 27 -15.95 0.88 14.57
CA ASP A 27 -16.59 1.19 13.29
C ASP A 27 -16.44 2.66 12.89
N THR A 28 -16.63 3.58 13.85
CA THR A 28 -16.49 5.02 13.61
C THR A 28 -15.09 5.37 13.13
N ARG A 29 -14.04 4.82 13.78
CA ARG A 29 -12.66 5.04 13.35
C ARG A 29 -12.36 4.39 12.00
N ALA A 30 -12.92 3.22 11.73
CA ALA A 30 -12.75 2.54 10.46
C ALA A 30 -13.34 3.35 9.28
N GLU A 31 -14.50 3.97 9.48
CA GLU A 31 -15.13 4.84 8.49
C GLU A 31 -14.29 6.09 8.21
N VAL A 32 -13.71 6.70 9.24
CA VAL A 32 -12.85 7.88 9.09
C VAL A 32 -11.53 7.55 8.38
N VAL A 33 -10.95 6.39 8.66
CA VAL A 33 -9.62 6.00 8.12
C VAL A 33 -9.70 5.44 6.69
N ALA A 34 -10.83 4.83 6.30
CA ALA A 34 -10.98 4.21 4.98
C ALA A 34 -10.68 5.12 3.79
N PRO A 35 -11.15 6.37 3.71
CA PRO A 35 -10.80 7.29 2.63
C PRO A 35 -9.30 7.59 2.55
N VAL A 36 -8.62 7.69 3.70
CA VAL A 36 -7.18 7.97 3.75
C VAL A 36 -6.38 6.77 3.25
N VAL A 37 -6.77 5.56 3.67
CA VAL A 37 -6.12 4.33 3.20
C VAL A 37 -6.34 4.13 1.70
N GLU A 38 -7.53 4.43 1.18
CA GLU A 38 -7.80 4.42 -0.25
C GLU A 38 -6.90 5.38 -1.03
N GLN A 39 -6.71 6.61 -0.52
CA GLN A 39 -5.80 7.59 -1.13
C GLN A 39 -4.35 7.09 -1.15
N ILE A 40 -3.87 6.53 -0.03
CA ILE A 40 -2.50 5.97 0.05
C ILE A 40 -2.32 4.85 -0.96
N PHE A 41 -3.27 3.93 -1.07
CA PHE A 41 -3.19 2.86 -2.07
C PHE A 41 -3.26 3.42 -3.49
N GLY A 42 -4.06 4.45 -3.76
CA GLY A 42 -4.06 5.13 -5.05
C GLY A 42 -2.70 5.76 -5.41
N LEU A 43 -1.94 6.24 -4.43
CA LEU A 43 -0.55 6.69 -4.65
C LEU A 43 0.37 5.52 -5.00
N LEU A 44 0.21 4.38 -4.32
CA LEU A 44 0.99 3.16 -4.61
C LEU A 44 0.65 2.56 -5.97
N ASP A 45 -0.62 2.61 -6.39
CA ASP A 45 -1.06 2.19 -7.73
C ASP A 45 -0.33 3.02 -8.83
N GLY A 46 0.18 4.21 -8.51
CA GLY A 46 1.06 4.99 -9.39
C GLY A 46 2.39 4.30 -9.71
N LEU A 47 2.86 3.40 -8.84
CA LEU A 47 4.09 2.64 -9.04
C LEU A 47 3.94 1.56 -10.12
N ASP A 48 2.73 1.10 -10.43
CA ASP A 48 2.49 0.11 -11.50
C ASP A 48 2.93 0.62 -12.88
N LYS A 49 3.07 1.94 -13.04
CA LYS A 49 3.55 2.58 -14.28
C LYS A 49 5.07 2.58 -14.39
N VAL A 50 5.78 2.24 -13.32
CA VAL A 50 7.24 2.19 -13.31
C VAL A 50 7.69 0.88 -13.94
N VAL A 51 8.42 0.98 -15.06
CA VAL A 51 9.04 -0.18 -15.68
C VAL A 51 10.16 -0.67 -14.76
N LEU A 52 9.98 -1.86 -14.19
CA LEU A 52 11.01 -2.50 -13.39
C LEU A 52 12.14 -2.98 -14.32
N GLY A 53 13.36 -2.48 -14.08
CA GLY A 53 14.57 -3.04 -14.68
C GLY A 53 14.99 -4.33 -13.96
N GLU A 54 16.12 -4.91 -14.38
CA GLU A 54 16.72 -6.00 -13.61
C GLU A 54 17.11 -5.50 -12.22
N THR A 55 16.72 -6.24 -11.18
CA THR A 55 17.19 -5.95 -9.82
C THR A 55 18.67 -6.30 -9.77
N PRO A 56 19.58 -5.33 -9.59
CA PRO A 56 21.00 -5.61 -9.50
C PRO A 56 21.24 -6.59 -8.35
N PRO A 57 22.12 -7.58 -8.51
CA PRO A 57 22.36 -8.55 -7.46
C PRO A 57 22.87 -7.86 -6.18
N ALA A 58 22.44 -8.35 -5.02
CA ALA A 58 22.48 -7.66 -3.72
C ALA A 58 23.86 -7.09 -3.30
N PHE A 59 24.96 -7.60 -3.87
CA PHE A 59 26.32 -7.10 -3.67
C PHE A 59 26.63 -5.75 -4.34
N THR A 60 25.71 -5.21 -5.15
CA THR A 60 25.79 -3.86 -5.73
C THR A 60 25.03 -2.80 -4.95
N PHE A 61 24.32 -3.18 -3.87
CA PHE A 61 23.65 -2.22 -2.99
C PHE A 61 24.68 -1.36 -2.26
N ASN A 62 24.91 -0.15 -2.76
CA ASN A 62 25.74 0.84 -2.10
C ASN A 62 24.87 1.68 -1.16
N ALA A 63 24.88 1.36 0.13
CA ALA A 63 24.10 2.05 1.17
C ALA A 63 24.54 3.51 1.43
N HIS A 64 25.50 4.05 0.68
CA HIS A 64 25.98 5.42 0.86
C HIS A 64 25.07 6.40 0.12
N TRP A 65 24.19 7.04 0.87
CA TRP A 65 23.52 8.26 0.44
C TRP A 65 24.59 9.36 0.37
N ARG A 66 25.10 9.65 -0.84
CA ARG A 66 26.04 10.75 -1.04
C ARG A 66 25.28 12.08 -0.97
N LYS A 67 25.88 13.05 -0.25
CA LYS A 67 25.41 14.43 -0.14
C LYS A 67 25.41 15.16 -1.48
#